data_AF-A0A960CPJ0-F1
#
_entry.id   AF-A0A960CPJ0-F1
#
_cell.length_a   1.000
_cell.length_b   1.000
_cell.length_c   1.000
_cell.angle_alpha   90.00
_cell.angle_beta   90.00
_cell.angle_gamma   90.00
#
_symmetry.space_group_name_H-M   'P 1'
#
loop_
_entity.id
_entity.type
_entity.pdbx_description
1 polymer ?
#
loop_
_entity_poly.entity_id
_entity_poly.type
_entity_poly.pdbx_seq_one_letter_code
_entity_poly.pdbx_strand_id
1 'polypeptide(L)'
;MPRSNGDKPPISYVLRGSWPTADMTPDAPPSAAAAQHLARTLRAAMAETATGQRALAVASGVAHTTIGRILAGTVLCDIGSLARLEHAVGQRLWPEHPDVATHRRSDRKPTAHHRDAV
;
A
#
# COMPACT_ATOMS: atom_id res chain seq x y z
N MET A 1 -14.34 8.89 18.71
CA MET A 1 -14.53 7.49 18.29
C MET A 1 -13.25 6.72 18.53
N PRO A 2 -13.28 5.53 19.14
CA PRO A 2 -12.08 4.70 19.25
C PRO A 2 -11.65 4.29 17.84
N ARG A 3 -10.40 4.54 17.47
CA ARG A 3 -9.85 4.01 16.22
C ARG A 3 -9.65 2.50 16.40
N SER A 4 -9.98 1.74 15.37
CA SER A 4 -9.78 0.29 15.22
C SER A 4 -8.62 -0.25 16.06
N ASN A 5 -8.92 -1.21 16.95
CA ASN A 5 -8.00 -1.99 17.79
C ASN A 5 -7.03 -1.26 18.75
N GLY A 6 -6.96 0.08 18.76
CA GLY A 6 -6.03 0.79 19.67
C GLY A 6 -4.56 0.62 19.30
N ASP A 7 -4.27 0.27 18.04
CA ASP A 7 -2.90 0.19 17.54
C ASP A 7 -2.16 1.51 17.78
N LYS A 8 -0.93 1.40 18.26
CA LYS A 8 -0.05 2.55 18.43
C LYS A 8 0.36 3.10 17.05
N PRO A 9 0.91 4.31 16.95
CA PRO A 9 1.47 4.79 15.69
C PRO A 9 2.49 3.78 15.11
N PRO A 10 2.48 3.49 13.80
CA PRO A 10 3.38 2.50 13.18
C PRO A 10 4.85 2.64 13.54
N ILE A 11 5.36 3.88 13.65
CA ILE A 11 6.75 4.15 14.02
C ILE A 11 7.12 3.64 15.43
N SER A 12 6.14 3.46 16.32
CA SER A 12 6.38 2.96 17.68
C SER A 12 6.74 1.47 17.73
N TYR A 13 6.53 0.74 16.63
CA TYR A 13 6.89 -0.67 16.48
C TYR A 13 8.27 -0.87 15.82
N VAL A 14 9.07 0.19 15.65
CA VAL A 14 10.44 0.08 15.13
C VAL A 14 11.33 -0.60 16.16
N LEU A 15 11.96 -1.71 15.77
CA LEU A 15 12.95 -2.42 16.58
C LEU A 15 14.38 -1.92 16.27
N ARG A 16 14.74 -1.83 14.98
CA ARG A 16 16.07 -1.39 14.52
C ARG A 16 15.98 -0.61 13.21
N GLY A 17 16.93 0.29 12.99
CA GLY A 17 17.00 1.12 11.77
C GLY A 17 16.06 2.33 11.81
N SER A 18 15.82 2.93 10.65
CA SER A 18 15.02 4.15 10.51
C SER A 18 13.75 3.90 9.71
N TRP A 19 12.63 4.41 10.19
CA TRP A 19 11.39 4.44 9.42
C TRP A 19 11.60 5.15 8.06
N PRO A 20 11.02 4.67 6.94
CA PRO A 20 10.13 3.51 6.80
C PRO A 20 10.86 2.21 6.36
N THR A 21 12.18 2.12 6.49
CA THR A 21 12.97 0.93 6.11
C THR A 21 13.47 0.13 7.32
N ALA A 22 12.91 0.40 8.49
CA ALA A 22 13.28 -0.23 9.76
C ALA A 22 12.81 -1.69 9.87
N ASP A 23 13.49 -2.47 10.70
CA ASP A 23 12.98 -3.74 11.18
C ASP A 23 11.88 -3.47 12.22
N MET A 24 10.73 -4.12 12.07
CA MET A 24 9.60 -4.00 13.00
C MET A 24 9.71 -5.03 14.14
N THR A 25 9.13 -4.73 15.30
CA THR A 25 9.08 -5.70 16.41
C THR A 25 8.26 -6.94 16.02
N PRO A 26 8.57 -8.13 16.56
CA PRO A 26 7.83 -9.36 16.24
C PRO A 26 6.34 -9.32 16.62
N ASP A 27 5.96 -8.49 17.58
CA ASP A 27 4.60 -8.27 18.06
C ASP A 27 3.88 -7.12 17.31
N ALA A 28 4.51 -6.53 16.28
CA ALA A 28 3.90 -5.47 15.50
C ALA A 28 2.62 -5.98 14.81
N PRO A 29 1.49 -5.25 14.92
CA PRO A 29 0.27 -5.65 14.26
C PRO A 29 0.43 -5.59 12.73
N PRO A 30 -0.39 -6.34 11.95
CA PRO A 30 -0.34 -6.29 10.48
C PRO A 30 -0.51 -4.87 9.91
N SER A 31 -1.24 -4.00 10.61
CA SER A 31 -1.43 -2.60 10.28
C SER A 31 -0.11 -1.80 10.26
N ALA A 32 0.84 -2.11 11.15
CA ALA A 32 2.15 -1.45 11.19
C ALA A 32 3.01 -1.82 9.97
N ALA A 33 3.04 -3.11 9.61
CA ALA A 33 3.73 -3.59 8.41
C ALA A 33 3.12 -3.01 7.13
N ALA A 34 1.78 -2.96 7.03
CA ALA A 34 1.08 -2.34 5.91
C ALA A 34 1.38 -0.83 5.81
N ALA A 35 1.39 -0.12 6.93
CA ALA A 35 1.74 1.31 6.96
C ALA A 35 3.19 1.57 6.56
N GLN A 36 4.12 0.68 6.95
CA GLN A 36 5.52 0.78 6.54
C GLN A 36 5.68 0.55 5.04
N HIS A 37 4.99 -0.45 4.47
CA HIS A 37 4.93 -0.66 3.02
C HIS A 37 4.40 0.59 2.31
N LEU A 38 3.23 1.07 2.71
CA LEU A 38 2.62 2.30 2.16
C LEU A 38 3.59 3.48 2.18
N ALA A 39 4.27 3.74 3.31
CA ALA A 39 5.20 4.85 3.44
C ALA A 39 6.42 4.71 2.51
N ARG A 40 6.93 3.49 2.30
CA ARG A 40 8.02 3.22 1.34
C ARG A 40 7.57 3.44 -0.10
N THR A 41 6.46 2.80 -0.50
CA THR A 41 5.94 2.87 -1.87
C THR A 41 5.52 4.29 -2.23
N LEU A 42 4.88 5.01 -1.30
CA LEU A 42 4.52 6.42 -1.52
C LEU A 42 5.76 7.31 -1.67
N ARG A 43 6.80 7.10 -0.85
CA ARG A 43 8.06 7.85 -0.98
C ARG A 43 8.73 7.58 -2.33
N ALA A 44 8.74 6.33 -2.79
CA ALA A 44 9.27 5.97 -4.10
C ALA A 44 8.50 6.64 -5.24
N ALA A 45 7.16 6.54 -5.25
CA ALA A 45 6.32 7.17 -6.25
C ALA A 45 6.48 8.70 -6.32
N MET A 46 6.62 9.34 -5.15
CA MET A 46 6.92 10.78 -5.06
C MET A 46 8.30 11.13 -5.63
N ALA A 47 9.32 10.30 -5.37
CA ALA A 47 10.67 10.51 -5.89
C ALA A 47 10.73 10.32 -7.41
N GLU A 48 10.10 9.27 -7.95
CA GLU A 48 10.03 8.97 -9.38
C GLU A 48 9.40 10.11 -10.20
N THR A 49 8.41 10.80 -9.62
CA THR A 49 7.68 11.90 -10.27
C THR A 49 8.19 13.29 -9.88
N ALA A 50 9.25 13.37 -9.05
CA ALA A 50 9.72 14.61 -8.41
C ALA A 50 8.59 15.41 -7.71
N THR A 51 7.57 14.73 -7.19
CA THR A 51 6.38 15.34 -6.59
C THR A 51 6.59 15.55 -5.09
N GLY A 52 6.53 16.81 -4.65
CA GLY A 52 6.54 17.16 -3.22
C GLY A 52 5.18 16.92 -2.53
N GLN A 53 5.18 16.85 -1.19
CA GLN A 53 3.95 16.58 -0.40
C GLN A 53 2.81 17.58 -0.68
N ARG A 54 3.13 18.86 -0.91
CA ARG A 54 2.13 19.89 -1.22
C ARG A 54 1.51 19.70 -2.60
N ALA A 55 2.31 19.36 -3.60
CA ALA A 55 1.81 19.06 -4.94
C ALA A 55 0.94 17.80 -4.93
N LEU A 56 1.37 16.76 -4.23
CA LEU A 56 0.58 15.55 -4.04
C LEU A 56 -0.73 15.82 -3.28
N ALA A 57 -0.72 16.73 -2.29
CA ALA A 57 -1.93 17.12 -1.57
C ALA A 57 -2.96 17.77 -2.50
N VAL A 58 -2.52 18.63 -3.41
CA VAL A 58 -3.38 19.24 -4.44
C VAL A 58 -3.94 18.17 -5.38
N ALA A 59 -3.10 17.25 -5.86
CA ALA A 59 -3.52 16.20 -6.81
C ALA A 59 -4.47 15.17 -6.18
N SER A 60 -4.25 14.78 -4.92
CA SER A 60 -5.03 13.74 -4.24
C SER A 60 -6.22 14.27 -3.44
N GLY A 61 -6.24 15.56 -3.09
CA GLY A 61 -7.20 16.11 -2.12
C GLY A 61 -6.97 15.61 -0.68
N VAL A 62 -5.87 14.93 -0.39
CA VAL A 62 -5.45 14.57 0.97
C VAL A 62 -4.60 15.69 1.55
N ALA A 63 -4.86 16.09 2.80
CA ALA A 63 -4.10 17.18 3.43
C ALA A 63 -2.59 16.87 3.46
N HIS A 64 -1.75 17.87 3.13
CA HIS A 64 -0.29 17.69 3.13
C HIS A 64 0.26 17.26 4.50
N THR A 65 -0.36 17.69 5.59
CA THR A 65 -0.02 17.26 6.95
C THR A 65 -0.32 15.78 7.17
N THR A 66 -1.44 15.27 6.62
CA THR A 66 -1.75 13.83 6.64
C THR A 66 -0.72 13.03 5.85
N ILE A 67 -0.35 13.49 4.64
CA ILE A 67 0.71 12.86 3.83
C ILE A 67 2.03 12.82 4.62
N GLY A 68 2.46 13.94 5.20
CA GLY A 68 3.67 13.99 6.03
C GLY A 68 3.62 13.03 7.22
N ARG A 69 2.48 12.91 7.89
CA ARG A 69 2.29 11.99 9.02
C ARG A 69 2.32 10.52 8.60
N ILE A 70 1.76 10.17 7.44
CA ILE A 70 1.84 8.84 6.84
C ILE A 70 3.31 8.50 6.53
N LEU A 71 4.03 9.41 5.84
CA LEU A 71 5.44 9.23 5.52
C LEU A 71 6.33 9.10 6.75
N ALA A 72 5.95 9.73 7.87
CA ALA A 72 6.63 9.64 9.16
C ALA A 72 6.15 8.47 10.04
N GLY A 73 5.14 7.70 9.62
CA GLY A 73 4.62 6.57 10.41
C GLY A 73 3.90 6.97 11.70
N THR A 74 3.42 8.22 11.79
CA THR A 74 2.77 8.77 13.00
C THR A 74 1.24 8.65 12.97
N VAL A 75 0.69 8.08 11.89
CA VAL A 75 -0.74 7.82 11.72
C VAL A 75 -0.94 6.60 10.83
N LEU A 76 -2.03 5.87 11.06
CA LEU A 76 -2.55 4.91 10.09
C LEU A 76 -3.34 5.66 9.02
N CYS A 77 -3.05 5.36 7.75
CA CYS A 77 -3.82 5.88 6.63
C CYS A 77 -5.23 5.26 6.65
N ASP A 78 -6.27 6.11 6.55
CA ASP A 78 -7.63 5.61 6.34
C ASP A 78 -7.85 5.20 4.87
N ILE A 79 -8.88 4.38 4.63
CA ILE A 79 -9.18 3.83 3.30
C ILE A 79 -9.46 4.93 2.27
N GLY A 80 -10.11 6.04 2.67
CA GLY A 80 -10.42 7.15 1.77
C GLY A 80 -9.16 7.91 1.34
N SER A 81 -8.25 8.16 2.29
CA SER A 81 -6.93 8.74 2.02
C SER A 81 -6.10 7.83 1.12
N LEU A 82 -6.09 6.52 1.38
CA LEU A 82 -5.39 5.53 0.55
C LEU A 82 -5.88 5.57 -0.90
N ALA A 83 -7.19 5.45 -1.13
CA ALA A 83 -7.77 5.42 -2.48
C ALA A 83 -7.45 6.70 -3.28
N ARG A 84 -7.49 7.86 -2.62
CA ARG A 84 -7.13 9.15 -3.23
C ARG A 84 -5.65 9.24 -3.58
N LEU A 85 -4.78 8.74 -2.71
CA LEU A 85 -3.34 8.71 -2.97
C LEU A 85 -3.02 7.78 -4.15
N GLU A 86 -3.54 6.55 -4.15
CA GLU A 86 -3.36 5.60 -5.26
C GLU A 86 -3.84 6.18 -6.59
N HIS A 87 -5.02 6.81 -6.60
CA HIS A 87 -5.53 7.49 -7.80
C HIS A 87 -4.60 8.61 -8.28
N ALA A 88 -4.08 9.43 -7.36
CA ALA A 88 -3.21 10.56 -7.70
C ALA A 88 -1.82 10.12 -8.19
N VAL A 89 -1.24 9.05 -7.62
CA VAL A 89 0.07 8.53 -8.04
C VAL A 89 -0.01 7.57 -9.23
N GLY A 90 -1.23 7.14 -9.62
CA GLY A 90 -1.45 6.25 -10.76
C GLY A 90 -0.94 4.81 -10.54
N GLN A 91 -0.68 4.42 -9.28
CA GLN A 91 -0.17 3.10 -8.93
C GLN A 91 -0.74 2.61 -7.59
N ARG A 92 -0.73 1.29 -7.40
CA ARG A 92 -1.14 0.66 -6.15
C ARG A 92 -0.10 0.94 -5.06
N LEU A 93 -0.56 1.36 -3.89
CA LEU A 93 0.25 1.60 -2.70
C LEU A 93 0.00 0.58 -1.59
N TRP A 94 -1.15 -0.11 -1.62
CA TRP A 94 -1.45 -1.19 -0.67
C TRP A 94 -0.62 -2.44 -0.96
N PRO A 95 -0.05 -3.12 0.05
CA PRO A 95 0.71 -4.34 -0.16
C PRO A 95 -0.18 -5.43 -0.78
N GLU A 96 0.31 -6.04 -1.84
CA GLU A 96 -0.26 -7.29 -2.35
C GLU A 96 0.21 -8.42 -1.44
N HIS A 97 -0.73 -9.20 -0.93
CA HIS A 97 -0.36 -10.47 -0.35
C HIS A 97 0.09 -11.37 -1.50
N PRO A 98 1.27 -12.01 -1.44
CA PRO A 98 1.59 -13.05 -2.40
C PRO A 98 0.42 -14.02 -2.35
N ASP A 99 -0.22 -14.16 -3.51
CA ASP A 99 -1.43 -14.94 -3.70
C ASP A 99 -1.29 -16.24 -2.90
N VAL A 100 -2.16 -16.46 -1.91
CA VAL A 100 -2.27 -17.77 -1.25
C VAL A 100 -2.89 -18.67 -2.31
N ALA A 101 -2.08 -19.05 -3.30
CA ALA A 101 -2.42 -19.71 -4.55
C ALA A 101 -3.92 -19.71 -4.82
N THR A 102 -4.53 -18.55 -5.11
CA THR A 102 -5.85 -18.64 -5.73
C THR A 102 -5.61 -19.25 -7.10
N HIS A 103 -6.14 -20.46 -7.28
CA HIS A 103 -6.23 -21.15 -8.55
C HIS A 103 -6.85 -20.23 -9.60
N ARG A 104 -6.04 -19.38 -10.23
CA ARG A 104 -6.47 -18.57 -11.36
C ARG A 104 -6.40 -19.47 -12.60
N ARG A 105 -7.46 -20.28 -12.73
CA ARG A 105 -7.97 -20.96 -13.94
C ARG A 105 -6.90 -21.34 -14.95
N SER A 106 -6.40 -22.56 -14.78
CA SER A 106 -5.86 -23.37 -15.87
C SER A 106 -6.83 -23.41 -17.05
N ASP A 107 -6.26 -23.25 -18.25
CA ASP A 107 -6.77 -23.66 -19.57
C ASP A 107 -8.21 -23.30 -19.95
N ARG A 108 -8.35 -22.20 -20.69
CA ARG A 108 -9.29 -22.20 -21.82
C ARG A 108 -8.57 -22.81 -23.03
N LYS A 109 -8.53 -24.14 -23.10
CA LYS A 109 -8.15 -24.86 -24.32
C LYS A 109 -9.16 -24.52 -25.43
N PRO A 110 -8.75 -24.10 -26.64
CA PRO A 110 -9.67 -24.00 -27.75
C PRO A 110 -10.04 -25.44 -28.15
N THR A 111 -11.29 -25.83 -27.98
CA THR A 111 -11.82 -27.04 -28.59
C THR A 111 -11.95 -26.80 -30.09
N ALA A 112 -10.89 -27.12 -30.84
CA ALA A 112 -11.00 -27.37 -32.27
C ALA A 112 -11.79 -28.68 -32.45
N HIS A 113 -13.06 -28.58 -32.83
CA HIS A 113 -13.77 -29.69 -33.45
C HIS A 113 -13.43 -29.68 -34.94
N HIS A 114 -12.34 -30.35 -35.29
CA HIS A 114 -12.12 -30.88 -36.62
C HIS A 114 -12.82 -32.24 -36.66
N ARG A 115 -13.87 -32.34 -37.48
CA ARG A 115 -14.40 -33.62 -37.95
C ARG A 115 -14.41 -33.53 -39.47
N ASP A 116 -13.38 -34.10 -40.07
CA ASP A 116 -13.38 -34.49 -41.47
C ASP A 116 -13.37 -36.02 -41.58
N ALA A 117 -14.06 -36.46 -42.65
CA ALA A 117 -14.09 -37.76 -43.31
C ALA A 117 -14.91 -38.89 -42.67
N VAL A 118 -16.01 -39.31 -43.33
CA VAL A 118 -16.00 -40.26 -44.47
C VAL A 118 -17.04 -39.83 -45.50
#